data_AF-A0A969GA94-F1
#
_entry.id   AF-A0A969GA94-F1
#
_cell.length_a   1.000
_cell.length_b   1.000
_cell.length_c   1.000
_cell.angle_alpha   90.00
_cell.angle_beta   90.00
_cell.angle_gamma   90.00
#
_symmetry.space_group_name_H-M   'P 1'
#
loop_
_entity.id
_entity.type
_entity.pdbx_description
1 polymer ?
#
loop_
_entity_poly.entity_id
_entity_poly.type
_entity_poly.pdbx_seq_one_letter_code
_entity_poly.pdbx_strand_id
1 'polypeptide(L)'
;MVSTAWASASTFRGTDKRGGANGARIRLAPQKDWEVNQPAKLAKVLENLEKIRRDFNNSQSGGKKVSLADLIVLGGCAAVETAAKRAGHNVIVPFSPGRTDASQETTDVDSFAVLEPK
;
A
#
# COMPACT_ATOMS: atom_id res chain seq x y z
N MET A 1 -2.04 -9.36 -2.87
CA MET A 1 -2.78 -8.08 -2.97
C MET A 1 -3.52 -7.75 -1.68
N VAL A 2 -4.54 -8.51 -1.26
CA VAL A 2 -5.27 -8.23 0.00
C VAL A 2 -4.35 -8.10 1.21
N SER A 3 -3.42 -9.04 1.43
CA SER A 3 -2.47 -8.97 2.56
C SER A 3 -1.57 -7.73 2.53
N THR A 4 -1.12 -7.28 1.36
CA THR A 4 -0.25 -6.10 1.22
C THR A 4 -1.03 -4.81 1.47
N ALA A 5 -2.26 -4.72 0.95
CA ALA A 5 -3.14 -3.58 1.21
C ALA A 5 -3.51 -3.49 2.71
N TRP A 6 -3.81 -4.63 3.32
CA TRP A 6 -4.06 -4.73 4.76
C TRP A 6 -2.84 -4.30 5.57
N ALA A 7 -1.68 -4.92 5.35
CA ALA A 7 -0.44 -4.59 6.05
C ALA A 7 -0.08 -3.10 5.97
N SER A 8 -0.38 -2.45 4.83
CA SER A 8 -0.14 -1.02 4.67
C SER A 8 -1.12 -0.16 5.48
N ALA A 9 -2.41 -0.55 5.53
CA ALA A 9 -3.46 0.22 6.19
C ALA A 9 -3.55 -0.04 7.71
N SER A 10 -3.28 -1.26 8.15
CA SER A 10 -3.50 -1.75 9.52
C SER A 10 -2.52 -1.19 10.55
N THR A 11 -1.49 -0.46 10.12
CA THR A 11 -0.58 0.26 11.02
C THR A 11 -1.21 1.51 11.62
N PHE A 12 -2.36 1.95 11.10
CA PHE A 12 -3.09 3.09 11.64
C PHE A 12 -3.61 2.78 13.04
N ARG A 13 -3.31 3.66 14.00
CA ARG A 13 -3.90 3.61 15.34
C ARG A 13 -4.67 4.89 15.64
N GLY A 14 -5.91 4.73 16.09
CA GLY A 14 -6.80 5.86 16.35
C GLY A 14 -6.38 6.73 17.55
N THR A 15 -5.54 6.20 18.44
CA THR A 15 -5.13 6.87 19.69
C THR A 15 -4.32 8.14 19.43
N ASP A 16 -3.43 8.13 18.44
CA ASP A 16 -2.59 9.28 18.08
C ASP A 16 -2.56 9.58 16.56
N LYS A 17 -3.42 8.89 15.79
CA LYS A 17 -3.60 9.05 14.34
C LYS A 17 -2.34 8.77 13.51
N ARG A 18 -1.37 8.03 14.06
CA ARG A 18 -0.17 7.61 13.34
C ARG A 18 -0.41 6.32 12.55
N GLY A 19 0.41 6.11 11.51
CA GLY A 19 0.35 4.95 10.63
C GLY A 19 -0.63 5.10 9.47
N GLY A 20 -1.02 3.97 8.88
CA GLY A 20 -1.93 3.89 7.74
C GLY A 20 -1.25 3.86 6.38
N ALA A 21 -2.05 3.70 5.33
CA ALA A 21 -1.55 3.42 3.99
C ALA A 21 -0.96 4.64 3.26
N ASN A 22 -1.23 5.86 3.73
CA ASN A 22 -0.66 7.06 3.12
C ASN A 22 0.86 7.13 3.35
N GLY A 23 1.61 7.55 2.34
CA GLY A 23 3.07 7.55 2.35
C GLY A 23 3.70 6.26 1.84
N ALA A 24 2.93 5.19 1.58
CA ALA A 24 3.46 3.87 1.18
C ALA A 24 4.61 3.38 2.08
N ARG A 25 4.59 3.71 3.38
CA ARG A 25 5.71 3.43 4.30
C ARG A 25 5.98 1.94 4.50
N ILE A 26 5.06 1.07 4.07
CA ILE A 26 5.28 -0.37 3.98
C ILE A 26 6.49 -0.77 3.11
N ARG A 27 6.92 0.07 2.17
CA ARG A 27 8.15 -0.16 1.37
C ARG A 27 9.44 0.33 2.05
N LEU A 28 9.31 1.06 3.15
CA LEU A 28 10.39 1.75 3.85
C LEU A 28 10.71 1.04 5.17
N ALA A 29 11.89 1.32 5.72
CA ALA A 29 12.23 0.85 7.06
C ALA A 29 11.39 1.62 8.11
N PRO A 30 10.92 0.95 9.18
CA PRO A 30 11.17 -0.46 9.49
C PRO A 30 10.14 -1.43 8.87
N GLN A 31 9.01 -0.93 8.35
CA GLN A 31 7.85 -1.76 7.99
C GLN A 31 8.17 -2.83 6.93
N LYS A 32 9.05 -2.54 5.97
CA LYS A 32 9.44 -3.49 4.93
C LYS A 32 10.13 -4.74 5.49
N ASP A 33 10.72 -4.62 6.68
CA ASP A 33 11.56 -5.64 7.33
C ASP A 33 10.80 -6.38 8.46
N TRP A 34 9.59 -5.94 8.82
CA TRP A 34 8.76 -6.61 9.84
C TRP A 34 8.39 -8.03 9.42
N GLU A 35 8.53 -8.97 10.34
CA GLU A 35 8.28 -10.39 10.07
C GLU A 35 6.82 -10.63 9.65
N VAL A 36 5.87 -9.97 10.33
CA VAL A 36 4.43 -10.04 10.03
C VAL A 36 4.09 -9.64 8.59
N ASN A 37 4.93 -8.80 7.97
CA ASN A 37 4.75 -8.35 6.60
C ASN A 37 5.34 -9.31 5.55
N GLN A 38 5.99 -10.40 5.97
CA GLN A 38 6.61 -11.40 5.09
C GLN A 38 7.55 -10.75 4.05
N PRO A 39 8.71 -10.20 4.46
CA PRO A 39 9.53 -9.30 3.64
C PRO A 39 9.83 -9.80 2.23
N ALA A 40 10.16 -11.09 2.07
CA ALA A 40 10.45 -11.68 0.76
C ALA A 40 9.24 -11.68 -0.19
N LYS A 41 8.03 -11.88 0.34
CA LYS A 41 6.79 -11.84 -0.45
C LYS A 41 6.37 -10.40 -0.72
N LEU A 42 6.52 -9.52 0.27
CA LEU A 42 6.23 -8.11 0.15
C LEU A 42 7.10 -7.46 -0.94
N ALA A 43 8.41 -7.74 -0.95
CA ALA A 43 9.34 -7.22 -1.95
C ALA A 43 8.88 -7.52 -3.39
N LYS A 44 8.47 -8.76 -3.67
CA LYS A 44 7.96 -9.17 -4.99
C LYS A 44 6.67 -8.43 -5.37
N VAL A 45 5.78 -8.20 -4.42
CA VAL A 45 4.53 -7.45 -4.67
C VAL A 45 4.86 -5.98 -4.97
N LEU A 46 5.74 -5.37 -4.18
CA LEU A 46 6.13 -3.98 -4.35
C LEU A 46 6.86 -3.76 -5.69
N GLU A 47 7.73 -4.67 -6.09
CA GLU A 47 8.40 -4.61 -7.39
C GLU A 47 7.41 -4.60 -8.57
N ASN A 48 6.40 -5.49 -8.52
CA ASN A 48 5.36 -5.55 -9.54
C ASN A 48 4.50 -4.27 -9.56
N LEU A 49 4.11 -3.76 -8.39
CA LEU A 49 3.35 -2.51 -8.30
C LEU A 49 4.15 -1.32 -8.77
N GLU A 50 5.45 -1.29 -8.49
CA GLU A 50 6.35 -0.23 -8.94
C GLU A 50 6.53 -0.26 -10.47
N LYS A 51 6.59 -1.46 -11.06
CA LYS A 51 6.56 -1.60 -12.53
C LYS A 51 5.27 -1.02 -13.11
N ILE A 52 4.11 -1.41 -12.58
CA ILE A 52 2.81 -0.86 -13.01
C ILE A 52 2.76 0.66 -12.86
N ARG A 53 3.28 1.19 -11.73
CA ARG A 53 3.36 2.64 -11.47
C ARG A 53 4.15 3.36 -12.55
N ARG A 54 5.36 2.86 -12.84
CA ARG A 54 6.24 3.44 -13.86
C ARG A 54 5.59 3.38 -15.23
N ASP A 55 5.09 2.22 -15.63
CA ASP A 55 4.49 2.02 -16.95
C ASP A 55 3.27 2.94 -17.14
N PHE A 56 2.38 3.03 -16.15
CA PHE A 56 1.25 3.96 -16.18
C PHE A 56 1.70 5.42 -16.26
N ASN A 57 2.61 5.84 -15.38
CA ASN A 57 3.06 7.24 -15.33
C ASN A 57 3.80 7.66 -16.61
N ASN A 58 4.57 6.76 -17.22
CA ASN A 58 5.28 7.00 -18.47
C ASN A 58 4.34 7.06 -19.68
N SER A 59 3.19 6.36 -19.63
CA SER A 59 2.20 6.38 -20.71
C SER A 59 1.30 7.62 -20.65
N GLN A 60 1.32 8.42 -19.58
CA GLN A 60 0.48 9.61 -19.47
C GLN A 60 1.12 10.82 -20.15
N SER A 61 0.34 11.52 -20.98
CA SER A 61 0.74 12.80 -21.59
C SER A 61 0.23 14.04 -20.85
N GLY A 62 -0.81 13.90 -20.01
CA GLY A 62 -1.52 15.00 -19.35
C GLY A 62 -1.09 15.31 -17.92
N GLY A 63 0.15 14.97 -17.52
CA GLY A 63 0.68 15.22 -16.17
C GLY A 63 0.05 14.37 -15.05
N LYS A 64 -0.98 13.59 -15.36
CA LYS A 64 -1.60 12.63 -14.44
C LYS A 64 -0.57 11.61 -14.00
N LYS A 65 -0.48 11.39 -12.69
CA LYS A 65 0.40 10.38 -12.08
C LYS A 65 -0.35 9.62 -11.01
N VAL A 66 0.11 8.40 -10.73
CA VAL A 66 -0.36 7.59 -9.61
C VAL A 66 0.81 7.31 -8.66
N SER A 67 0.53 7.36 -7.36
CA SER A 67 1.47 6.99 -6.31
C SER A 67 1.46 5.48 -6.08
N LEU A 68 2.54 4.94 -5.52
CA LEU A 68 2.55 3.55 -5.09
C LEU A 68 1.55 3.33 -3.94
N ALA A 69 1.41 4.32 -3.05
CA ALA A 69 0.45 4.28 -1.96
C ALA A 69 -0.99 4.04 -2.45
N ASP A 70 -1.40 4.73 -3.51
CA ASP A 70 -2.70 4.52 -4.13
C ASP A 70 -2.80 3.18 -4.85
N LEU A 71 -1.74 2.72 -5.53
CA LEU A 71 -1.72 1.41 -6.19
C LEU A 71 -1.84 0.24 -5.20
N ILE A 72 -1.24 0.34 -4.02
CA ILE A 72 -1.36 -0.68 -2.96
C ILE A 72 -2.82 -0.83 -2.54
N VAL A 73 -3.50 0.29 -2.28
CA VAL A 73 -4.91 0.29 -1.86
C VAL A 73 -5.82 -0.15 -3.00
N LEU A 74 -5.64 0.41 -4.20
CA LEU A 74 -6.42 0.05 -5.40
C LEU A 74 -6.27 -1.44 -5.74
N GLY A 75 -5.07 -1.99 -5.62
CA GLY A 75 -4.82 -3.42 -5.79
C GLY A 75 -5.51 -4.28 -4.73
N GLY A 76 -5.67 -3.78 -3.50
CA GLY A 76 -6.52 -4.40 -2.48
C GLY A 76 -7.99 -4.40 -2.86
N CYS A 77 -8.54 -3.26 -3.28
CA CYS A 77 -9.92 -3.11 -3.76
C CYS A 77 -10.20 -4.09 -4.91
N ALA A 78 -9.36 -4.10 -5.96
CA ALA A 78 -9.51 -4.99 -7.11
C ALA A 78 -9.46 -6.48 -6.72
N ALA A 79 -8.65 -6.84 -5.71
CA ALA A 79 -8.60 -8.22 -5.24
C ALA A 79 -9.87 -8.63 -4.47
N VAL A 80 -10.47 -7.72 -3.71
CA VAL A 80 -11.77 -7.93 -3.02
C VAL A 80 -12.89 -8.07 -4.04
N GLU A 81 -12.96 -7.18 -5.03
CA GLU A 81 -13.95 -7.26 -6.12
C GLU A 81 -13.82 -8.57 -6.90
N THR A 82 -12.59 -8.98 -7.21
CA THR A 82 -12.31 -10.27 -7.88
C THR A 82 -12.79 -11.45 -7.05
N ALA A 83 -12.57 -11.43 -5.72
CA ALA A 83 -13.03 -12.48 -4.82
C ALA A 83 -14.56 -12.52 -4.73
N ALA A 84 -15.22 -11.37 -4.59
CA ALA A 84 -16.67 -11.27 -4.57
C ALA A 84 -17.28 -11.81 -5.88
N LYS A 85 -16.72 -11.44 -7.03
CA LYS A 85 -17.17 -11.92 -8.35
C LYS A 85 -17.05 -13.44 -8.47
N ARG A 86 -15.98 -14.04 -7.96
CA ARG A 86 -15.80 -15.51 -7.94
C ARG A 86 -16.84 -16.21 -7.07
N ALA A 87 -17.34 -15.54 -6.04
CA ALA A 87 -18.42 -16.02 -5.18
C ALA A 87 -19.83 -15.69 -5.73
N GLY A 88 -19.94 -15.16 -6.96
CA GLY A 88 -21.23 -14.83 -7.57
C GLY A 88 -21.79 -13.45 -7.19
N HIS A 89 -21.00 -12.60 -6.53
CA HIS A 89 -21.42 -11.25 -6.13
C HIS A 89 -20.74 -10.18 -7.00
N ASN A 90 -21.54 -9.30 -7.61
CA ASN A 90 -21.01 -8.13 -8.31
C ASN A 90 -20.92 -6.94 -7.34
N VAL A 91 -19.71 -6.68 -6.83
CA VAL A 91 -19.45 -5.62 -5.86
C VAL A 91 -18.46 -4.62 -6.46
N ILE A 92 -18.67 -3.34 -6.16
CA ILE A 92 -17.72 -2.26 -6.44
C ILE A 92 -17.20 -1.75 -5.11
N VAL A 93 -15.89 -1.81 -4.91
CA VAL A 93 -15.24 -1.32 -3.71
C VAL A 93 -14.86 0.15 -3.94
N PRO A 94 -15.36 1.09 -3.11
CA PRO A 94 -15.06 2.51 -3.29
C PRO A 94 -13.56 2.77 -3.11
N PHE A 95 -13.02 3.63 -3.98
CA PHE A 95 -11.63 4.04 -3.96
C PHE A 95 -11.51 5.56 -4.07
N SER A 96 -10.75 6.16 -3.15
CA SER A 96 -10.44 7.58 -3.14
C SER A 96 -8.93 7.78 -3.39
N PRO A 97 -8.53 8.36 -4.55
CA PRO A 97 -7.14 8.66 -4.85
C PRO A 97 -6.65 9.88 -4.06
N GLY A 98 -5.34 10.09 -4.04
CA GLY A 98 -4.70 11.26 -3.44
C GLY A 98 -3.65 10.92 -2.39
N ARG A 99 -3.38 9.63 -2.13
CA ARG A 99 -2.24 9.26 -1.28
C ARG A 99 -0.95 9.60 -1.99
N THR A 100 0.07 9.95 -1.21
CA THR A 100 1.39 10.27 -1.73
C THR A 100 2.42 9.27 -1.24
N ASP A 101 3.58 9.30 -1.90
CA ASP A 101 4.72 8.44 -1.64
C ASP A 101 5.70 9.17 -0.72
N ALA A 102 5.88 8.68 0.51
CA ALA A 102 6.87 9.24 1.44
C ALA A 102 8.27 8.74 1.10
N SER A 103 9.27 9.47 1.57
CA SER A 103 10.68 9.13 1.42
C SER A 103 11.23 8.55 2.74
N GLN A 104 12.40 7.91 2.70
CA GLN A 104 13.01 7.38 3.93
C GLN A 104 13.44 8.51 4.87
N GLU A 105 13.89 9.64 4.33
CA GLU A 105 14.33 10.82 5.08
C GLU A 105 13.18 11.47 5.86
N THR A 106 11.95 11.30 5.36
CA THR A 106 10.71 11.78 6.01
C THR A 106 10.01 10.67 6.83
N THR A 107 10.74 9.60 7.15
CA THR A 107 10.26 8.44 7.91
C THR A 107 11.25 8.09 9.02
N ASP A 108 10.95 8.58 10.22
CA ASP A 108 11.70 8.27 11.45
C ASP A 108 11.50 6.79 11.85
N VAL A 109 12.55 6.00 11.71
CA VAL A 109 12.52 4.54 11.90
C VAL A 109 12.14 4.17 13.33
N ASP A 110 12.76 4.81 14.33
CA ASP A 110 12.55 4.51 15.75
C ASP A 110 11.11 4.84 16.16
N SER A 111 10.60 5.95 15.66
CA SER A 111 9.23 6.36 15.89
C SER A 111 8.22 5.39 15.28
N PHE A 112 8.54 4.71 14.18
CA PHE A 112 7.66 3.74 13.53
C PHE A 112 7.79 2.32 14.12
N ALA A 113 8.88 1.98 14.82
CA ALA A 113 9.07 0.65 15.41
C ALA A 113 7.95 0.26 16.39
N VAL A 114 7.40 1.22 17.14
CA VAL A 114 6.27 0.99 18.08
C VAL A 114 4.93 0.68 17.42
N LEU A 115 4.88 0.71 16.08
CA LEU A 115 3.69 0.38 15.29
C LEU A 115 3.72 -1.06 14.76
N GLU A 116 4.78 -1.83 15.01
CA GLU A 116 4.85 -3.24 14.62
C GLU A 116 3.77 -4.05 15.37
N PRO A 117 2.84 -4.69 14.64
CA PRO A 117 1.86 -5.58 15.26
C PRO A 117 2.57 -6.79 15.92
N LYS A 118 2.16 -7.13 17.14
CA LYS A 118 2.59 -8.34 17.85
C LYS A 118 1.68 -9.52 17.54
#